data_AF-A0A926KQ61-F1
#
_entry.id   AF-A0A926KQ61-F1
#
_cell.length_a   1.000
_cell.length_b   1.000
_cell.length_c   1.000
_cell.angle_alpha   90.00
_cell.angle_beta   90.00
_cell.angle_gamma   90.00
#
_symmetry.space_group_name_H-M   'P 1'
#
loop_
_entity.id
_entity.type
_entity.pdbx_description
1 polymer ?
#
loop_
_entity_poly.entity_id
_entity_poly.type
_entity_poly.pdbx_seq_one_letter_code
_entity_poly.pdbx_strand_id
1 'polypeptide(L)'
;MIEASDILKMSLEKGVQKYGQLQNVSPPPNWNGNGWERHHIFEQRWADKFGTTSYSMLAMFVPKDIHNNISNKLTQKLPSKWTSWMYTKDQIIDLHIEAYRELYAESGYDEFYEFIYEFSKTRQHTGR
;
A
#
# COMPACT_ATOMS: atom_id res chain seq x y z
N MET A 1 8.04 11.37 -13.24
CA MET A 1 7.10 10.40 -12.64
C MET A 1 6.25 10.96 -11.49
N ILE A 2 6.51 12.14 -10.91
CA ILE A 2 5.56 12.77 -9.94
C ILE A 2 4.65 13.81 -10.64
N GLU A 3 5.04 14.29 -11.83
CA GLU A 3 4.34 15.41 -12.48
C GLU A 3 3.07 15.03 -13.25
N ALA A 4 2.82 13.75 -13.56
CA ALA A 4 1.67 13.37 -14.40
C ALA A 4 0.47 12.77 -13.61
N SER A 5 0.64 12.41 -12.34
CA SER A 5 -0.45 11.94 -11.47
C SER A 5 -0.69 12.89 -10.30
N ASP A 6 -1.77 13.68 -10.39
CA ASP A 6 -2.25 14.54 -9.30
C ASP A 6 -2.50 13.74 -8.03
N ILE A 7 -3.04 12.52 -8.16
CA ILE A 7 -3.31 11.63 -7.04
C ILE A 7 -2.01 11.23 -6.36
N LEU A 8 -1.01 10.77 -7.12
CA LEU A 8 0.28 10.38 -6.57
C LEU A 8 0.96 11.56 -5.89
N LYS A 9 0.94 12.74 -6.53
CA LYS A 9 1.49 13.97 -5.95
C LYS A 9 0.84 14.26 -4.59
N MET A 10 -0.50 14.29 -4.53
CA MET A 10 -1.24 14.55 -3.29
C MET A 10 -1.00 13.47 -2.22
N SER A 11 -0.91 12.20 -2.61
CA SER A 11 -0.54 11.11 -1.72
C SER A 11 0.84 11.32 -1.10
N LEU A 12 1.82 11.76 -1.90
CA LEU A 12 3.20 11.94 -1.49
C LEU A 12 3.48 13.25 -0.77
N GLU A 13 2.58 14.24 -0.79
CA GLU A 13 2.70 15.47 0.01
C GLU A 13 2.89 15.19 1.50
N LYS A 14 2.31 14.09 2.00
CA LYS A 14 2.47 13.62 3.38
C LYS A 14 3.49 12.50 3.54
N GLY A 15 4.09 12.07 2.43
CA GLY A 15 5.10 11.02 2.34
C GLY A 15 4.61 9.63 2.71
N VAL A 16 5.51 8.66 2.53
CA VAL A 16 5.39 7.31 3.10
C VAL A 16 6.00 7.34 4.50
N GLN A 17 5.21 6.99 5.52
CA GLN A 17 5.64 7.06 6.92
C GLN A 17 5.02 5.93 7.74
N LYS A 18 5.41 5.77 9.01
CA LYS A 18 4.81 4.75 9.88
C LYS A 18 3.32 5.05 10.06
N TYR A 19 2.48 4.01 10.01
CA TYR A 19 1.03 4.18 10.14
C TYR A 19 0.61 4.93 11.42
N GLY A 20 1.26 4.67 12.55
CA GLY A 20 1.01 5.39 13.80
C GLY A 20 1.34 6.88 13.74
N GLN A 21 2.31 7.28 12.90
CA GLN A 21 2.59 8.70 12.64
C GLN A 21 1.52 9.28 11.72
N LEU A 22 1.18 8.55 10.65
CA LEU A 22 0.18 8.96 9.65
C LEU A 22 -1.23 9.14 10.25
N GLN A 23 -1.57 8.41 11.31
CA GLN A 23 -2.84 8.57 12.04
C GLN A 23 -3.03 9.98 12.62
N ASN A 24 -1.93 10.65 12.99
CA ASN A 24 -1.96 12.00 13.54
C ASN A 24 -1.81 13.10 12.47
N VAL A 25 -1.74 12.71 11.20
CA VAL A 25 -1.63 13.62 10.06
C VAL A 25 -3.01 13.78 9.42
N SER A 26 -3.39 15.03 9.12
CA SER A 26 -4.61 15.32 8.36
C SER A 26 -4.47 14.81 6.92
N PRO A 27 -5.52 14.19 6.35
CA PRO A 27 -5.50 13.78 4.96
C PRO A 27 -5.32 14.99 4.02
N PRO A 28 -4.88 14.77 2.77
CA PRO A 28 -4.95 15.80 1.73
C PRO A 28 -6.41 16.28 1.53
N PRO A 29 -6.61 17.45 0.90
CA PRO A 29 -7.95 17.90 0.50
C PRO A 29 -8.64 16.84 -0.37
N ASN A 30 -9.96 16.69 -0.21
CA ASN A 30 -10.73 15.72 -1.00
C ASN A 30 -10.51 15.95 -2.50
N TRP A 31 -10.22 14.88 -3.23
CA TRP A 31 -10.01 14.91 -4.67
C TRP A 31 -11.27 14.40 -5.35
N ASN A 32 -11.93 15.20 -6.19
CA ASN A 32 -13.18 14.84 -6.88
C ASN A 32 -14.29 14.30 -5.94
N GLY A 33 -14.37 14.81 -4.71
CA GLY A 33 -15.34 14.32 -3.71
C GLY A 33 -14.96 12.99 -3.06
N ASN A 34 -13.85 12.37 -3.45
CA ASN A 34 -13.30 11.18 -2.81
C ASN A 34 -12.49 11.55 -1.57
N GLY A 35 -12.82 10.88 -0.48
CA GLY A 35 -12.04 10.91 0.76
C GLY A 35 -10.74 10.12 0.62
N TRP A 36 -9.88 10.28 1.62
CA TRP A 36 -8.56 9.65 1.70
C TRP A 36 -8.50 8.62 2.82
N GLU A 37 -7.92 7.47 2.51
CA GLU A 37 -7.66 6.38 3.45
C GLU A 37 -6.15 6.27 3.72
N ARG A 38 -5.79 5.72 4.88
CA ARG A 38 -4.39 5.44 5.24
C ARG A 38 -4.10 4.00 4.89
N HIS A 39 -3.41 3.78 3.77
CA HIS A 39 -3.12 2.46 3.26
C HIS A 39 -1.76 1.95 3.73
N HIS A 40 -1.70 0.78 4.36
CA HIS A 40 -0.43 0.08 4.56
C HIS A 40 0.09 -0.48 3.25
N ILE A 41 1.34 -0.16 2.88
CA ILE A 41 1.96 -0.64 1.62
C ILE A 41 2.12 -2.17 1.58
N PHE A 42 2.22 -2.82 2.75
CA PHE A 42 2.03 -4.25 2.88
C PHE A 42 0.90 -4.46 3.87
N GLU A 43 0.00 -5.42 3.66
CA GLU A 43 -1.19 -5.51 4.49
C GLU A 43 -0.86 -5.78 5.96
N GLN A 44 -1.50 -5.01 6.85
CA GLN A 44 -1.30 -5.12 8.30
C GLN A 44 -1.60 -6.51 8.88
N ARG A 45 -2.39 -7.36 8.20
CA ARG A 45 -2.64 -8.74 8.67
C ARG A 45 -1.36 -9.58 8.78
N TRP A 46 -0.30 -9.16 8.10
CA TRP A 46 1.02 -9.81 8.04
C TRP A 46 2.07 -9.16 8.95
N ALA A 47 1.72 -8.17 9.77
CA ALA A 47 2.66 -7.49 10.65
C ALA A 47 3.50 -8.46 11.50
N ASP A 48 2.86 -9.46 12.11
CA ASP A 48 3.54 -10.49 12.90
C ASP A 48 4.56 -11.28 12.06
N LYS A 49 4.21 -11.59 10.81
CA LYS A 49 5.10 -12.29 9.86
C LYS A 49 6.30 -11.45 9.47
N PHE A 50 6.13 -10.13 9.46
CA PHE A 50 7.19 -9.18 9.15
C PHE A 50 8.09 -8.89 10.35
N GLY A 51 7.68 -9.30 11.55
CA GLY A 51 8.38 -9.05 12.82
C GLY A 51 8.13 -7.64 13.34
N THR A 52 6.91 -7.12 13.18
CA THR A 52 6.54 -5.74 13.48
C THR A 52 5.09 -5.60 13.96
N THR A 53 4.65 -4.38 14.19
CA THR A 53 3.26 -4.03 14.51
C THR A 53 2.63 -3.19 13.39
N SER A 54 1.31 -3.23 13.26
CA SER A 54 0.58 -2.42 12.27
C SER A 54 0.89 -0.91 12.37
N TYR A 55 1.18 -0.41 13.58
CA TYR A 55 1.56 0.99 13.83
C TYR A 55 2.94 1.35 13.27
N SER A 56 3.86 0.39 13.20
CA SER A 56 5.24 0.59 12.75
C SER A 56 5.43 0.31 11.26
N MET A 57 4.40 -0.23 10.61
CA MET A 57 4.40 -0.51 9.18
C MET A 57 4.29 0.78 8.36
N LEU A 58 4.89 0.77 7.16
CA LEU A 58 4.83 1.89 6.24
C LEU A 58 3.44 2.01 5.60
N ALA A 59 2.94 3.24 5.56
CA ALA A 59 1.66 3.60 5.01
C ALA A 59 1.72 4.95 4.30
N MET A 60 0.73 5.20 3.43
CA MET A 60 0.53 6.47 2.73
C MET A 60 -0.96 6.79 2.61
N PHE A 61 -1.28 8.04 2.30
CA PHE A 61 -2.65 8.41 1.95
C PHE A 61 -2.98 7.94 0.53
N VAL A 62 -4.17 7.37 0.37
CA VAL A 62 -4.68 6.85 -0.91
C VAL A 62 -6.16 7.23 -1.03
N PRO A 63 -6.65 7.69 -2.19
CA PRO A 63 -8.08 7.91 -2.37
C PRO A 63 -8.88 6.63 -2.11
N LYS A 64 -10.08 6.76 -1.54
CA LYS A 64 -10.90 5.63 -1.11
C LYS A 64 -11.13 4.58 -2.21
N ASP A 65 -11.38 5.00 -3.45
CA ASP A 65 -11.62 4.06 -4.56
C ASP A 65 -10.37 3.25 -4.91
N ILE A 66 -9.21 3.89 -4.93
CA ILE A 66 -7.93 3.22 -5.15
C ILE A 66 -7.61 2.29 -3.98
N HIS A 67 -7.87 2.71 -2.74
CA HIS A 67 -7.73 1.87 -1.56
C HIS A 67 -8.58 0.59 -1.68
N ASN A 68 -9.82 0.71 -2.15
CA ASN A 68 -10.71 -0.42 -2.38
C ASN A 68 -10.19 -1.36 -3.47
N ASN A 69 -9.71 -0.82 -4.59
CA ASN A 69 -9.10 -1.61 -5.67
C ASN A 69 -7.90 -2.41 -5.18
N ILE A 70 -7.02 -1.76 -4.42
CA ILE A 70 -5.86 -2.43 -3.82
C ILE A 70 -6.31 -3.53 -2.85
N SER A 71 -7.22 -3.21 -1.92
CA SER A 71 -7.70 -4.16 -0.92
C SER A 71 -8.35 -5.40 -1.55
N ASN A 72 -9.13 -5.20 -2.61
CA ASN A 72 -9.75 -6.29 -3.36
C ASN A 72 -8.69 -7.17 -4.03
N LYS A 73 -7.72 -6.57 -4.72
CA LYS A 73 -6.64 -7.32 -5.37
C LYS A 73 -5.81 -8.11 -4.38
N LEU A 74 -5.38 -7.48 -3.28
CA LEU A 74 -4.56 -8.16 -2.26
C LEU A 74 -5.35 -9.26 -1.54
N THR A 75 -6.66 -9.08 -1.34
CA THR A 75 -7.54 -10.15 -0.83
C THR A 75 -7.58 -11.36 -1.77
N GLN A 76 -7.62 -11.14 -3.08
CA GLN A 76 -7.59 -12.22 -4.07
C GLN A 76 -6.22 -12.90 -4.18
N LYS A 77 -5.13 -12.12 -4.09
CA LYS A 77 -3.77 -12.62 -4.34
C LYS A 77 -3.15 -13.29 -3.12
N LEU A 78 -3.40 -12.76 -1.93
CA LEU A 78 -2.74 -13.23 -0.71
C LEU A 78 -3.52 -14.36 -0.05
N PRO A 79 -2.82 -15.33 0.55
CA PRO A 79 -3.46 -16.39 1.30
C PRO A 79 -4.28 -15.84 2.48
N SER A 80 -5.27 -16.61 2.90
CA SER A 80 -5.99 -16.32 4.14
C SER A 80 -5.02 -16.27 5.33
N LYS A 81 -5.32 -15.43 6.34
CA LYS A 81 -4.53 -15.38 7.57
C LYS A 81 -4.46 -16.75 8.26
N TRP A 82 -5.48 -17.59 8.10
CA TRP A 82 -5.52 -18.95 8.66
C TRP A 82 -4.47 -19.89 8.07
N THR A 83 -4.00 -19.64 6.85
CA THR A 83 -2.93 -20.41 6.19
C THR A 83 -1.58 -19.68 6.20
N SER A 84 -1.46 -18.58 6.96
CA SER A 84 -0.26 -17.74 7.06
C SER A 84 1.02 -18.48 7.46
N TRP A 85 0.90 -19.57 8.21
CA TRP A 85 2.02 -20.39 8.66
C TRP A 85 2.67 -21.18 7.52
N MET A 86 1.94 -21.45 6.43
CA MET A 86 2.43 -22.18 5.25
C MET A 86 3.34 -21.34 4.34
N TYR A 87 3.31 -20.01 4.48
CA TYR A 87 4.04 -19.08 3.61
C TYR A 87 5.20 -18.47 4.37
N THR A 88 6.34 -18.24 3.73
CA THR A 88 7.45 -17.49 4.30
C THR A 88 7.17 -15.98 4.24
N LYS A 89 7.92 -15.19 5.00
CA LYS A 89 7.89 -13.72 4.90
C LYS A 89 8.12 -13.26 3.45
N ASP A 90 9.09 -13.86 2.78
CA ASP A 90 9.46 -13.47 1.42
C ASP A 90 8.37 -13.80 0.41
N GLN A 91 7.73 -14.98 0.51
CA GLN A 91 6.59 -15.33 -0.34
C GLN A 91 5.42 -14.36 -0.18
N ILE A 92 5.13 -13.92 1.05
CA ILE A 92 4.08 -12.92 1.28
C ILE A 92 4.45 -11.58 0.63
N ILE A 93 5.70 -11.11 0.77
CA ILE A 93 6.17 -9.88 0.13
C ILE A 93 6.07 -10.00 -1.40
N ASP A 94 6.51 -11.13 -1.97
CA ASP A 94 6.49 -11.35 -3.41
C ASP A 94 5.05 -11.36 -3.97
N LEU A 95 4.09 -11.93 -3.23
CA LEU A 95 2.67 -11.87 -3.61
C LEU A 95 2.10 -10.45 -3.57
N HIS A 96 2.52 -9.59 -2.63
CA HIS A 96 2.13 -8.17 -2.66
C HIS A 96 2.73 -7.47 -3.88
N ILE A 97 4.02 -7.67 -4.15
CA ILE A 97 4.71 -7.10 -5.32
C ILE A 97 4.00 -7.52 -6.61
N GLU A 98 3.61 -8.79 -6.72
CA GLU A 98 2.89 -9.31 -7.87
C GLU A 98 1.48 -8.71 -7.99
N ALA A 99 0.75 -8.56 -6.88
CA ALA A 99 -0.55 -7.89 -6.87
C ALA A 99 -0.46 -6.44 -7.36
N TYR A 100 0.57 -5.69 -6.92
CA TYR A 100 0.79 -4.32 -7.38
C TYR A 100 1.20 -4.25 -8.84
N ARG A 101 2.02 -5.20 -9.31
CA ARG A 101 2.36 -5.34 -10.74
C ARG A 101 1.10 -5.57 -11.60
N GLU A 102 0.18 -6.42 -11.14
CA GLU A 102 -1.09 -6.67 -11.83
C GLU A 102 -1.96 -5.42 -11.86
N LEU A 103 -2.12 -4.72 -10.73
CA LEU A 103 -2.88 -3.46 -10.69
C LEU A 103 -2.30 -2.40 -11.63
N TYR A 104 -0.97 -2.29 -11.68
CA TYR A 104 -0.31 -1.38 -12.60
C TYR A 104 -0.67 -1.70 -14.06
N ALA A 105 -0.59 -2.96 -14.47
CA ALA A 105 -0.99 -3.37 -15.81
C ALA A 105 -2.49 -3.17 -16.08
N GLU A 106 -3.36 -3.55 -15.13
CA GLU A 106 -4.83 -3.45 -15.23
C GLU A 106 -5.32 -2.01 -15.29
N SER A 107 -4.60 -1.08 -14.67
CA SER A 107 -4.91 0.36 -14.69
C SER A 107 -4.58 1.06 -16.00
N GLY A 108 -3.97 0.35 -16.96
CA GLY A 108 -3.42 0.98 -18.17
C GLY A 108 -2.11 1.72 -17.90
N TYR A 109 -1.32 1.23 -16.94
CA TYR A 109 -0.01 1.78 -16.54
C TYR A 109 -0.10 3.15 -15.84
N ASP A 110 -1.02 3.29 -14.90
CA ASP A 110 -1.14 4.50 -14.07
C ASP A 110 0.06 4.67 -13.11
N GLU A 111 0.61 5.89 -13.04
CA GLU A 111 1.81 6.21 -12.26
C GLU A 111 1.65 5.95 -10.75
N PHE A 112 0.43 6.03 -10.21
CA PHE A 112 0.19 5.74 -8.80
C PHE A 112 0.47 4.27 -8.49
N TYR A 113 -0.05 3.35 -9.31
CA TYR A 113 0.21 1.93 -9.14
C TYR A 113 1.66 1.58 -9.50
N GLU A 114 2.27 2.29 -10.46
CA GLU A 114 3.70 2.18 -10.74
C GLU A 114 4.51 2.50 -9.47
N PHE A 115 4.22 3.61 -8.80
CA PHE A 115 4.91 4.00 -7.58
C PHE A 115 4.81 2.92 -6.50
N ILE A 116 3.61 2.41 -6.22
CA ILE A 116 3.44 1.37 -5.19
C ILE A 116 4.18 0.08 -5.59
N TYR A 117 4.09 -0.31 -6.85
CA TYR A 117 4.81 -1.47 -7.37
C TYR A 117 6.33 -1.30 -7.21
N GLU A 118 6.88 -0.20 -7.69
CA GLU A 118 8.32 0.12 -7.59
C GLU A 118 8.78 0.23 -6.13
N PHE A 119 8.00 0.89 -5.27
CA PHE A 119 8.27 0.98 -3.85
C PHE A 119 8.28 -0.40 -3.18
N SER A 120 7.30 -1.26 -3.49
CA SER A 120 7.17 -2.59 -2.89
C SER A 120 8.38 -3.49 -3.19
N LYS A 121 9.05 -3.31 -4.33
CA LYS A 121 10.29 -4.02 -4.67
C LYS A 121 11.46 -3.69 -3.76
N THR A 122 11.43 -2.55 -3.06
CA THR A 122 12.42 -2.23 -2.02
C THR A 122 12.27 -3.12 -0.78
N ARG A 123 11.14 -3.84 -0.66
CA ARG A 123 10.77 -4.72 0.46
C ARG A 123 10.72 -4.02 1.81
N GLN A 124 10.68 -2.69 1.83
CA GLN A 124 10.53 -1.90 3.04
C GLN A 124 9.07 -1.96 3.50
N HIS A 125 8.81 -2.73 4.56
CA HIS A 125 7.48 -2.87 5.17
C HIS A 125 7.36 -2.13 6.51
N THR A 126 8.47 -1.74 7.12
CA THR A 126 8.52 -0.99 8.39
C THR A 126 9.41 0.22 8.29
N GLY A 127 9.04 1.29 8.99
CA GLY A 127 9.94 2.44 9.15
C GLY A 127 11.13 2.09 10.04
N ARG A 128 12.31 2.65 9.72
CA ARG A 128 13.49 2.59 10.60
C ARG A 128 13.24 3.26 11.95
#